data_AF-A0A7V5K505-F1
#
_entry.id   AF-A0A7V5K505-F1
#
_cell.length_a   1.000
_cell.length_b   1.000
_cell.length_c   1.000
_cell.angle_alpha   90.00
_cell.angle_beta   90.00
_cell.angle_gamma   90.00
#
_symmetry.space_group_name_H-M   'P 1'
#
loop_
_entity.id
_entity.type
_entity.pdbx_description
1 polymer ?
#
loop_
_entity_poly.entity_id
_entity_poly.type
_entity_poly.pdbx_seq_one_letter_code
_entity_poly.pdbx_strand_id
1 'polypeptide(L)'
;MTENQIHSAQASSHRASRRQPIGARPGPAVLVFPPVWLPVVPHLALPVLTAYLRRKGHAVVPVDANLEFFTQYLLTRETLSELLGHLLRRVDGADGGLPQQIVERLLGRLGGWKLAIPRVQSFQATLRKEETFFQPDEVLAAIEGIHQLMNMASFSQWPGRISFNHYRRGDVWTRQDLEDVCEDPERNVFLPFWRDRVAPRIKDLKPSLVGISISSVHQFIAAMTLARFLRKNMPGLHVVVGGKHLLRIQDKLLEHPFFFQEYFHSAVLHEGEEPLSMLVESLRAGRGP
;
A
#
# COMPACT_ATOMS: atom_id res chain seq x y z
N MET A 1 -2.03 41.76 -63.23
CA MET A 1 -1.65 42.21 -61.88
C MET A 1 -2.94 42.37 -61.10
N THR A 2 -3.30 41.61 -60.08
CA THR A 2 -2.67 40.52 -59.31
C THR A 2 -3.84 40.05 -58.41
N GLU A 3 -4.32 38.82 -58.54
CA GLU A 3 -4.03 37.74 -57.58
C GLU A 3 -4.07 38.18 -56.11
N ASN A 4 -5.05 37.69 -55.35
CA ASN A 4 -4.74 36.79 -54.24
C ASN A 4 -5.99 36.19 -53.56
N GLN A 5 -5.90 34.86 -53.31
CA GLN A 5 -6.24 34.20 -52.04
C GLN A 5 -7.76 33.97 -51.73
N ILE A 6 -8.28 32.80 -51.31
CA ILE A 6 -7.73 31.56 -50.72
C ILE A 6 -8.70 30.40 -50.99
N HIS A 7 -8.17 29.25 -51.39
CA HIS A 7 -8.85 27.95 -51.34
C HIS A 7 -9.04 27.50 -49.88
N SER A 8 -10.28 27.29 -49.44
CA SER A 8 -10.55 26.50 -48.23
C SER A 8 -11.20 25.16 -48.61
N ALA A 9 -10.37 24.13 -48.67
CA ALA A 9 -10.80 22.75 -48.78
C ALA A 9 -11.46 22.31 -47.47
N GLN A 10 -12.72 21.91 -47.53
CA GLN A 10 -13.38 21.16 -46.47
C GLN A 10 -12.77 19.76 -46.42
N ALA A 11 -11.88 19.51 -45.47
CA ALA A 11 -11.42 18.18 -45.11
C ALA A 11 -12.13 17.75 -43.82
N SER A 12 -13.25 17.05 -43.99
CA SER A 12 -13.93 16.29 -42.94
C SER A 12 -13.05 15.13 -42.48
N SER A 13 -12.18 15.37 -41.49
CA SER A 13 -11.47 14.29 -40.80
C SER A 13 -12.42 13.63 -39.80
N HIS A 14 -13.07 12.54 -40.23
CA HIS A 14 -13.67 11.58 -39.32
C HIS A 14 -12.56 11.02 -38.42
N ARG A 15 -12.59 11.42 -37.15
CA ARG A 15 -11.79 10.84 -36.07
C ARG A 15 -12.27 9.39 -35.89
N ALA A 16 -11.64 8.46 -36.60
CA ALA A 16 -11.88 7.04 -36.43
C ALA A 16 -11.56 6.66 -34.97
N SER A 17 -12.61 6.42 -34.17
CA SER A 17 -12.44 5.80 -32.87
C SER A 17 -11.81 4.42 -33.09
N ARG A 18 -10.55 4.25 -32.69
CA ARG A 18 -9.92 2.92 -32.61
C ARG A 18 -10.74 2.08 -31.64
N ARG A 19 -11.67 1.27 -32.18
CA ARG A 19 -12.29 0.17 -31.43
C ARG A 19 -11.16 -0.81 -31.10
N GLN A 20 -10.84 -0.92 -29.81
CA GLN A 20 -9.97 -1.99 -29.33
C GLN A 20 -10.60 -3.35 -29.68
N PRO A 21 -9.79 -4.36 -30.03
CA PRO A 21 -10.31 -5.68 -30.39
C PRO A 21 -11.07 -6.29 -29.21
N ILE A 22 -12.36 -6.55 -29.44
CA ILE A 22 -13.22 -7.35 -28.58
C ILE A 22 -12.67 -8.79 -28.63
N GLY A 23 -11.87 -9.20 -27.64
CA GLY A 23 -11.34 -10.57 -27.65
C GLY A 23 -10.29 -10.94 -26.60
N ALA A 24 -9.56 -9.99 -26.01
CA ALA A 24 -8.72 -10.31 -24.86
C ALA A 24 -9.60 -10.40 -23.62
N ARG A 25 -9.58 -11.55 -22.90
CA ARG A 25 -10.18 -11.59 -21.57
C ARG A 25 -9.51 -10.48 -20.74
N PRO A 26 -10.29 -9.54 -20.18
CA PRO A 26 -9.76 -8.49 -19.33
C PRO A 26 -9.00 -9.15 -18.18
N GLY A 27 -7.87 -8.55 -17.78
CA GLY A 27 -7.09 -9.07 -16.67
C GLY A 27 -7.91 -9.15 -15.38
N PRO A 28 -7.40 -9.84 -14.35
CA PRO A 28 -8.11 -10.02 -13.10
C PRO A 28 -8.33 -8.69 -12.38
N ALA A 29 -9.34 -8.63 -11.52
CA ALA A 29 -9.38 -7.64 -10.46
C ALA A 29 -8.38 -8.05 -9.37
N VAL A 30 -7.48 -7.14 -8.98
CA VAL A 30 -6.56 -7.38 -7.86
C VAL A 30 -7.12 -6.69 -6.63
N LEU A 31 -7.34 -7.43 -5.55
CA LEU A 31 -7.84 -6.87 -4.29
C LEU A 31 -6.73 -6.91 -3.24
N VAL A 32 -6.30 -5.74 -2.76
CA VAL A 32 -5.18 -5.57 -1.83
C VAL A 32 -5.69 -5.21 -0.45
N PHE A 33 -5.23 -5.95 0.56
CA PHE A 33 -5.36 -5.57 1.97
C PHE A 33 -4.01 -5.00 2.45
N PRO A 34 -3.90 -3.68 2.63
CA PRO A 34 -2.64 -3.03 2.95
C PRO A 34 -2.25 -3.20 4.44
N PRO A 35 -0.96 -3.11 4.81
CA PRO A 35 -0.58 -2.86 6.20
C PRO A 35 -1.13 -1.50 6.68
N VAL A 36 -1.30 -1.24 7.97
CA VAL A 36 -0.97 -2.07 9.13
C VAL A 36 -2.21 -2.72 9.75
N TRP A 37 -2.15 -4.04 9.91
CA TRP A 37 -3.15 -4.87 10.60
C TRP A 37 -2.48 -6.03 11.32
N LEU A 38 -3.05 -6.47 12.44
CA LEU A 38 -2.48 -7.53 13.27
C LEU A 38 -2.33 -8.84 12.46
N PRO A 39 -1.12 -9.35 12.19
CA PRO A 39 -0.92 -10.48 11.28
C PRO A 39 -1.52 -11.81 11.75
N VAL A 40 -1.85 -11.92 13.04
CA VAL A 40 -2.52 -13.11 13.61
C VAL A 40 -4.05 -13.08 13.48
N VAL A 41 -4.63 -11.98 12.98
CA VAL A 41 -6.07 -11.84 12.77
C VAL A 41 -6.35 -11.67 11.28
N PRO A 42 -6.75 -12.72 10.55
CA PRO A 42 -7.04 -12.60 9.13
C PRO A 42 -8.26 -11.70 8.88
N HIS A 43 -8.17 -10.84 7.86
CA HIS A 43 -9.27 -9.96 7.50
C HIS A 43 -10.21 -10.61 6.48
N LEU A 44 -11.47 -10.83 6.86
CA LEU A 44 -12.42 -11.63 6.08
C LEU A 44 -13.01 -10.94 4.84
N ALA A 45 -12.94 -9.60 4.74
CA ALA A 45 -13.59 -8.90 3.63
C ALA A 45 -13.02 -9.30 2.25
N LEU A 46 -11.71 -9.50 2.14
CA LEU A 46 -11.10 -9.90 0.87
C LEU A 46 -11.56 -11.30 0.41
N PRO A 47 -11.50 -12.34 1.26
CA PRO A 47 -12.07 -13.64 0.92
C PRO A 47 -13.54 -13.58 0.49
N VAL A 48 -14.38 -12.82 1.21
CA VAL A 48 -15.81 -12.66 0.88
C VAL A 48 -16.01 -12.02 -0.49
N LEU A 49 -15.38 -10.87 -0.74
CA LEU A 49 -15.44 -10.18 -2.03
C LEU A 49 -14.88 -11.04 -3.17
N THR A 50 -13.80 -11.77 -2.91
CA THR A 50 -13.20 -12.69 -3.87
C THR A 50 -14.15 -13.81 -4.25
N ALA A 51 -14.82 -14.43 -3.27
CA ALA A 51 -15.80 -15.47 -3.51
C ALA A 51 -17.01 -14.94 -4.30
N TYR A 52 -17.52 -13.76 -3.93
CA TYR A 52 -18.64 -13.11 -4.61
C TYR A 52 -18.34 -12.83 -6.08
N LEU A 53 -17.23 -12.13 -6.35
CA LEU A 53 -16.84 -11.75 -7.70
C LEU A 53 -16.52 -12.96 -8.58
N ARG A 54 -15.90 -14.01 -8.02
CA ARG A 54 -15.67 -15.27 -8.74
C ARG A 54 -16.98 -15.98 -9.09
N ARG A 55 -17.98 -15.96 -8.20
CA ARG A 55 -19.33 -16.49 -8.48
C ARG A 55 -20.02 -15.74 -9.62
N LYS A 56 -19.74 -14.44 -9.78
CA LYS A 56 -20.21 -13.60 -10.91
C LYS A 56 -19.37 -13.77 -12.20
N GLY A 57 -18.36 -14.65 -12.20
CA GLY A 57 -17.54 -14.94 -13.37
C GLY A 57 -16.36 -13.98 -13.59
N HIS A 58 -15.99 -13.18 -12.57
CA HIS A 58 -14.80 -12.34 -12.63
C HIS A 58 -13.55 -13.11 -12.17
N ALA A 59 -12.44 -12.93 -12.88
CA ALA A 59 -11.13 -13.35 -12.39
C ALA A 59 -10.67 -12.39 -11.29
N VAL A 60 -10.27 -12.92 -10.13
CA VAL A 60 -9.88 -12.11 -8.97
C VAL A 60 -8.63 -12.69 -8.31
N VAL A 61 -7.68 -11.81 -8.00
CA VAL A 61 -6.44 -12.11 -7.25
C VAL A 61 -6.46 -11.35 -5.93
N PRO A 62 -6.74 -12.01 -4.79
CA PRO A 62 -6.57 -11.39 -3.48
C PRO A 62 -5.08 -11.31 -3.10
N VAL A 63 -4.68 -10.19 -2.51
CA VAL A 63 -3.32 -9.91 -2.04
C VAL A 63 -3.40 -9.45 -0.58
N ASP A 64 -3.02 -10.35 0.34
CA ASP A 64 -2.79 -9.97 1.74
C ASP A 64 -1.41 -9.34 1.89
N ALA A 65 -1.31 -8.09 1.46
CA ALA A 65 -0.07 -7.34 1.54
C ALA A 65 0.31 -6.99 2.98
N ASN A 66 -0.63 -7.03 3.92
CA ASN A 66 -0.32 -6.85 5.33
C ASN A 66 0.57 -7.99 5.86
N LEU A 67 0.17 -9.25 5.63
CA LEU A 67 0.95 -10.41 6.06
C LEU A 67 2.32 -10.46 5.35
N GLU A 68 2.33 -10.19 4.05
CA GLU A 68 3.57 -10.12 3.26
C GLU A 68 4.50 -9.01 3.77
N PHE A 69 3.96 -7.81 4.03
CA PHE A 69 4.74 -6.69 4.54
C PHE A 69 5.45 -7.05 5.83
N PHE A 70 4.76 -7.63 6.82
CA PHE A 70 5.42 -7.97 8.07
C PHE A 70 6.40 -9.12 7.91
N THR A 71 6.01 -10.20 7.24
CA THR A 71 6.74 -11.47 7.35
C THR A 71 7.75 -11.74 6.24
N GLN A 72 7.61 -11.07 5.10
CA GLN A 72 8.44 -11.26 3.91
C GLN A 72 9.20 -10.00 3.49
N TYR A 73 8.94 -8.87 4.15
CA TYR A 73 9.64 -7.60 3.92
C TYR A 73 10.21 -7.01 5.21
N LEU A 74 9.37 -6.43 6.09
CA LEU A 74 9.82 -5.66 7.26
C LEU A 74 10.62 -6.51 8.25
N LEU A 75 10.15 -7.71 8.60
CA LEU A 75 10.81 -8.61 9.56
C LEU A 75 11.74 -9.61 8.86
N THR A 76 12.47 -9.15 7.84
CA THR A 76 13.56 -9.91 7.23
C THR A 76 14.91 -9.41 7.75
N ARG A 77 15.95 -10.24 7.67
CA ARG A 77 17.28 -9.87 8.15
C ARG A 77 17.83 -8.73 7.29
N GLU A 78 17.58 -8.82 6.00
CA GLU A 78 18.02 -7.92 4.95
C GLU A 78 17.45 -6.52 5.20
N THR A 79 16.11 -6.39 5.23
CA THR A 79 15.44 -5.11 5.45
C THR A 79 15.76 -4.51 6.82
N LEU A 80 15.83 -5.33 7.89
CA LEU A 80 16.18 -4.79 9.21
C LEU A 80 17.64 -4.31 9.27
N SER A 81 18.57 -4.96 8.57
CA SER A 81 19.96 -4.51 8.49
C SER A 81 20.07 -3.19 7.73
N GLU A 82 19.35 -3.04 6.63
CA GLU A 82 19.26 -1.78 5.87
C GLU A 82 18.67 -0.66 6.72
N LEU A 83 17.56 -0.92 7.40
CA LEU A 83 16.93 0.05 8.30
C LEU A 83 17.83 0.42 9.49
N LEU A 84 18.59 -0.52 10.04
CA LEU A 84 19.59 -0.20 11.07
C LEU A 84 20.69 0.70 10.50
N GLY A 85 21.19 0.41 9.29
CA GLY A 85 22.19 1.25 8.62
C GLY A 85 21.67 2.67 8.38
N HIS A 86 20.43 2.81 7.93
CA HIS A 86 19.78 4.11 7.80
C HIS A 86 19.60 4.81 9.15
N LEU A 87 19.18 4.10 10.20
CA LEU A 87 19.07 4.67 11.53
C LEU A 87 20.40 5.23 12.04
N LEU A 88 21.51 4.52 11.81
CA LEU A 88 22.84 4.98 12.22
C LEU A 88 23.22 6.29 11.50
N ARG A 89 22.98 6.39 10.18
CA ARG A 89 23.21 7.64 9.45
C ARG A 89 22.41 8.82 10.03
N ARG A 90 21.16 8.57 10.43
CA ARG A 90 20.33 9.60 11.08
C ARG A 90 20.80 9.99 12.47
N VAL A 91 21.33 9.03 13.23
CA VAL A 91 21.98 9.29 14.52
C VAL A 91 23.20 10.20 14.35
N ASP A 92 23.95 10.00 13.26
CA ASP A 92 25.12 10.83 12.91
C ASP A 92 24.75 12.19 12.29
N GLY A 93 23.44 12.50 12.16
CA GLY A 93 22.93 13.78 11.66
C GLY A 93 22.68 13.84 10.15
N ALA A 94 22.92 12.75 9.40
CA ALA A 94 22.55 12.64 7.99
C ALA A 94 21.06 12.29 7.82
N ASP A 95 20.56 12.27 6.57
CA ASP A 95 19.21 11.81 6.20
C ASP A 95 18.07 12.43 7.06
N GLY A 96 18.13 13.74 7.26
CA GLY A 96 17.13 14.50 8.04
C GLY A 96 17.28 14.38 9.56
N GLY A 97 18.30 13.67 10.04
CA GLY A 97 18.70 13.58 11.45
C GLY A 97 17.61 13.02 12.38
N LEU A 98 17.93 12.98 13.67
CA LEU A 98 16.99 12.72 14.74
C LEU A 98 17.13 13.81 15.81
N PRO A 99 16.04 14.18 16.51
CA PRO A 99 16.13 15.02 17.69
C PRO A 99 17.15 14.45 18.69
N GLN A 100 17.99 15.31 19.28
CA GLN A 100 19.08 14.88 20.17
C GLN A 100 18.59 13.99 21.33
N GLN A 101 17.47 14.35 21.95
CA GLN A 101 16.84 13.55 23.02
C GLN A 101 16.44 12.14 22.56
N ILE A 102 16.13 11.98 21.28
CA ILE A 102 15.86 10.66 20.70
C ILE A 102 17.18 9.92 20.54
N VAL A 103 18.18 10.54 19.91
CA VAL A 103 19.51 9.94 19.72
C VAL A 103 20.06 9.35 21.03
N GLU A 104 20.04 10.13 22.11
CA GLU A 104 20.51 9.70 23.44
C GLU A 104 19.79 8.45 23.94
N ARG A 105 18.48 8.31 23.69
CA ARG A 105 17.69 7.13 24.05
C ARG A 105 18.00 5.90 23.21
N LEU A 106 18.53 6.07 22.00
CA LEU A 106 18.81 4.95 21.08
C LEU A 106 20.19 4.33 21.30
N LEU A 107 21.18 5.12 21.75
CA LEU A 107 22.57 4.64 21.90
C LEU A 107 22.66 3.37 22.74
N GLY A 108 21.93 3.30 23.86
CA GLY A 108 21.89 2.11 24.73
C GLY A 108 21.15 0.89 24.14
N ARG A 109 20.41 1.05 23.04
CA ARG A 109 19.61 -0.01 22.41
C ARG A 109 20.27 -0.63 21.17
N LEU A 110 21.27 0.05 20.59
CA LEU A 110 21.95 -0.37 19.36
C LEU A 110 22.52 -1.80 19.45
N GLY A 111 23.14 -2.14 20.59
CA GLY A 111 23.68 -3.48 20.83
C GLY A 111 22.60 -4.55 20.80
N GLY A 112 21.48 -4.31 21.48
CA GLY A 112 20.33 -5.23 21.51
C GLY A 112 19.75 -5.48 20.11
N TRP A 113 19.59 -4.42 19.30
CA TRP A 113 19.10 -4.57 17.93
C TRP A 113 20.06 -5.37 17.04
N LYS A 114 21.38 -5.12 17.13
CA LYS A 114 22.38 -5.90 16.38
C LYS A 114 22.33 -7.40 16.72
N LEU A 115 22.05 -7.74 17.98
CA LEU A 115 21.89 -9.14 18.42
C LEU A 115 20.52 -9.74 18.03
N ALA A 116 19.47 -8.92 17.96
CA ALA A 116 18.12 -9.36 17.62
C ALA A 116 17.93 -9.61 16.11
N ILE A 117 18.54 -8.79 15.23
CA ILE A 117 18.37 -8.89 13.77
C ILE A 117 18.66 -10.30 13.23
N PRO A 118 19.78 -10.97 13.59
CA PRO A 118 20.05 -12.33 13.10
C PRO A 118 19.01 -13.37 13.54
N ARG A 119 18.26 -13.10 14.61
CA ARG A 119 17.27 -14.00 15.22
C ARG A 119 15.84 -13.79 14.71
N VAL A 120 15.59 -12.79 13.84
CA VAL A 120 14.22 -12.41 13.43
C VAL A 120 13.42 -13.57 12.83
N GLN A 121 14.03 -14.42 11.99
CA GLN A 121 13.34 -15.60 11.44
C GLN A 121 13.03 -16.64 12.51
N SER A 122 13.88 -16.78 13.54
CA SER A 122 13.61 -17.67 14.67
C SER A 122 12.40 -17.18 15.47
N PHE A 123 12.30 -15.87 15.73
CA PHE A 123 11.14 -15.31 16.42
C PHE A 123 9.84 -15.57 15.63
N GLN A 124 9.86 -15.38 14.31
CA GLN A 124 8.71 -15.70 13.46
C GLN A 124 8.38 -17.20 13.46
N ALA A 125 9.40 -18.07 13.48
CA ALA A 125 9.20 -19.52 13.51
C ALA A 125 8.55 -19.98 14.82
N THR A 126 8.94 -19.40 15.97
CA THR A 126 8.32 -19.67 17.28
C THR A 126 6.82 -19.40 17.27
N LEU A 127 6.37 -18.34 16.57
CA LEU A 127 4.95 -17.98 16.51
C LEU A 127 4.13 -18.81 15.50
N ARG A 128 4.79 -19.65 14.69
CA ARG A 128 4.15 -20.40 13.59
C ARG A 128 4.15 -21.91 13.79
N LYS A 129 4.98 -22.41 14.70
CA LYS A 129 5.11 -23.85 14.98
C LYS A 129 4.30 -24.19 16.22
N GLU A 130 3.51 -25.25 16.13
CA GLU A 130 2.65 -25.68 17.23
C GLU A 130 3.46 -26.01 18.48
N GLU A 131 4.61 -26.67 18.31
CA GLU A 131 5.44 -27.16 19.41
C GLU A 131 6.00 -26.04 20.28
N THR A 132 6.33 -24.90 19.67
CA THR A 132 6.94 -23.74 20.35
C THR A 132 5.93 -22.65 20.67
N PHE A 133 4.81 -22.57 19.94
CA PHE A 133 3.73 -21.62 20.21
C PHE A 133 3.05 -21.85 21.57
N PHE A 134 3.00 -23.10 22.03
CA PHE A 134 2.46 -23.43 23.35
C PHE A 134 3.49 -23.35 24.49
N GLN A 135 4.71 -22.83 24.23
CA GLN A 135 5.72 -22.55 25.25
C GLN A 135 5.70 -21.05 25.60
N PRO A 136 5.13 -20.63 26.74
CA PRO A 136 4.91 -19.21 27.04
C PRO A 136 6.19 -18.37 27.04
N ASP A 137 7.27 -18.88 27.62
CA ASP A 137 8.55 -18.15 27.71
C ASP A 137 9.18 -17.93 26.33
N GLU A 138 9.10 -18.93 25.44
CA GLU A 138 9.59 -18.81 24.07
C GLU A 138 8.77 -17.79 23.27
N VAL A 139 7.44 -17.84 23.40
CA VAL A 139 6.54 -16.89 22.73
C VAL A 139 6.77 -15.47 23.22
N LEU A 140 6.89 -15.26 24.53
CA LEU A 140 7.15 -13.94 25.10
C LEU A 140 8.48 -13.39 24.60
N ALA A 141 9.55 -14.20 24.62
CA ALA A 141 10.85 -13.80 24.09
C ALA A 141 10.81 -13.47 22.58
N ALA A 142 10.05 -14.24 21.80
CA ALA A 142 9.87 -14.00 20.37
C ALA A 142 9.08 -12.71 20.08
N ILE A 143 7.97 -12.48 20.79
CA ILE A 143 7.15 -11.27 20.67
C ILE A 143 7.97 -10.04 21.07
N GLU A 144 8.71 -10.11 22.18
CA GLU A 144 9.55 -9.01 22.63
C GLU A 144 10.66 -8.71 21.61
N GLY A 145 11.33 -9.74 21.08
CA GLY A 145 12.33 -9.59 20.03
C GLY A 145 11.76 -8.90 18.78
N ILE A 146 10.58 -9.31 18.32
CA ILE A 146 9.89 -8.67 17.18
C ILE A 146 9.51 -7.22 17.49
N HIS A 147 8.97 -6.94 18.68
CA HIS A 147 8.64 -5.58 19.09
C HIS A 147 9.86 -4.67 19.16
N GLN A 148 11.00 -5.16 19.66
CA GLN A 148 12.25 -4.39 19.69
C GLN A 148 12.74 -4.05 18.27
N LEU A 149 12.62 -4.99 17.32
CA LEU A 149 12.99 -4.78 15.92
C LEU A 149 12.04 -3.80 15.20
N MET A 150 10.73 -3.89 15.43
CA MET A 150 9.77 -2.88 14.91
C MET A 150 9.98 -1.51 15.54
N ASN A 151 10.37 -1.46 16.82
CA ASN A 151 10.72 -0.22 17.47
C ASN A 151 11.94 0.43 16.81
N MET A 152 12.98 -0.34 16.49
CA MET A 152 14.12 0.12 15.69
C MET A 152 13.69 0.66 14.32
N ALA A 153 12.91 -0.12 13.55
CA ALA A 153 12.39 0.28 12.24
C ALA A 153 11.57 1.58 12.28
N SER A 154 10.88 1.82 13.39
CA SER A 154 10.16 3.08 13.64
C SER A 154 11.09 4.27 13.83
N PHE A 155 12.33 4.10 14.28
CA PHE A 155 13.27 5.21 14.41
C PHE A 155 14.00 5.50 13.10
N SER A 156 14.29 4.49 12.28
CA SER A 156 14.86 4.72 10.95
C SER A 156 13.94 5.58 10.08
N GLN A 157 12.63 5.47 10.30
CA GLN A 157 11.58 6.12 9.50
C GLN A 157 10.89 7.25 10.28
N TRP A 158 11.58 7.82 11.27
CA TRP A 158 11.05 8.87 12.15
C TRP A 158 10.45 10.05 11.34
N PRO A 159 9.29 10.58 11.76
CA PRO A 159 8.54 10.28 12.99
C PRO A 159 7.49 9.18 12.88
N GLY A 160 7.48 8.40 11.80
CA GLY A 160 6.56 7.27 11.64
C GLY A 160 6.83 6.15 12.65
N ARG A 161 5.81 5.72 13.38
CA ARG A 161 5.87 4.64 14.38
C ARG A 161 5.02 3.46 13.96
N ILE A 162 5.66 2.32 13.78
CA ILE A 162 5.03 1.08 13.35
C ILE A 162 5.06 0.00 14.46
N SER A 163 3.96 -0.71 14.55
CA SER A 163 3.74 -1.92 15.36
C SER A 163 2.79 -2.83 14.58
N PHE A 164 2.43 -3.99 15.09
CA PHE A 164 1.54 -4.91 14.36
C PHE A 164 0.16 -4.35 14.03
N ASN A 165 -0.41 -3.51 14.90
CA ASN A 165 -1.78 -3.01 14.75
C ASN A 165 -1.89 -1.49 14.66
N HIS A 166 -0.78 -0.77 14.84
CA HIS A 166 -0.75 0.69 14.74
C HIS A 166 0.36 1.16 13.82
N TYR A 167 -0.02 2.11 12.97
CA TYR A 167 0.89 3.06 12.37
C TYR A 167 0.47 4.46 12.81
N ARG A 168 1.40 5.20 13.42
CA ARG A 168 1.16 6.56 13.93
C ARG A 168 2.25 7.49 13.45
N ARG A 169 1.85 8.70 13.06
CA ARG A 169 2.78 9.79 12.73
C ARG A 169 2.18 11.10 13.22
N GLY A 170 3.04 12.07 13.53
CA GLY A 170 2.65 13.38 14.05
C GLY A 170 2.98 14.54 13.09
N ASP A 171 3.27 14.22 11.83
CA ASP A 171 3.87 15.10 10.83
C ASP A 171 3.10 15.15 9.50
N VAL A 172 1.85 14.66 9.47
CA VAL A 172 1.01 14.65 8.28
C VAL A 172 -0.33 15.31 8.60
N TRP A 173 -0.47 16.58 8.23
CA TRP A 173 -1.62 17.42 8.58
C TRP A 173 -2.24 18.08 7.35
N THR A 174 -1.45 18.29 6.30
CA THR A 174 -1.86 18.94 5.06
C THR A 174 -1.87 17.96 3.88
N ARG A 175 -2.41 18.42 2.73
CA ARG A 175 -2.34 17.67 1.47
C ARG A 175 -0.89 17.47 1.04
N GLN A 176 -0.07 18.51 1.13
CA GLN A 176 1.34 18.46 0.76
C GLN A 176 2.09 17.44 1.63
N ASP A 177 1.86 17.44 2.95
CA ASP A 177 2.52 16.49 3.84
C ASP A 177 2.22 15.03 3.45
N LEU A 178 0.97 14.76 3.03
CA LEU A 178 0.55 13.43 2.59
C LEU A 178 1.23 13.04 1.27
N GLU A 179 1.34 13.97 0.33
CA GLU A 179 2.04 13.71 -0.94
C GLU A 179 3.52 13.46 -0.71
N ASP A 180 4.18 14.32 0.05
CA ASP A 180 5.61 14.22 0.37
C ASP A 180 5.91 12.88 1.03
N VAL A 181 5.12 12.50 2.05
CA VAL A 181 5.36 11.21 2.74
C VAL A 181 5.07 10.01 1.84
N CYS A 182 4.14 10.10 0.87
CA CYS A 182 3.87 9.00 -0.06
C CYS A 182 4.99 8.81 -1.10
N GLU A 183 5.87 9.80 -1.27
CA GLU A 183 6.94 9.80 -2.27
C GLU A 183 8.35 9.69 -1.66
N ASP A 184 8.45 9.78 -0.34
CA ASP A 184 9.72 9.75 0.39
C ASP A 184 10.04 8.33 0.91
N PRO A 185 11.00 7.60 0.30
CA PRO A 185 11.38 6.26 0.75
C PRO A 185 12.14 6.25 2.09
N GLU A 186 12.70 7.38 2.53
CA GLU A 186 13.42 7.51 3.79
C GLU A 186 12.48 7.77 4.98
N ARG A 187 11.31 8.35 4.72
CA ARG A 187 10.25 8.57 5.73
C ARG A 187 9.09 7.59 5.62
N ASN A 188 9.02 6.77 4.58
CA ASN A 188 7.93 5.84 4.37
C ASN A 188 8.37 4.41 4.04
N VAL A 189 8.34 3.56 5.07
CA VAL A 189 8.67 2.13 4.98
C VAL A 189 7.81 1.34 3.98
N PHE A 190 6.62 1.84 3.65
CA PHE A 190 5.71 1.17 2.72
C PHE A 190 6.09 1.41 1.25
N LEU A 191 6.72 2.53 0.93
CA LEU A 191 7.01 2.89 -0.46
C LEU A 191 7.96 1.89 -1.14
N PRO A 192 9.13 1.53 -0.56
CA PRO A 192 9.99 0.51 -1.16
C PRO A 192 9.31 -0.86 -1.20
N PHE A 193 8.52 -1.23 -0.20
CA PHE A 193 7.72 -2.46 -0.23
C PHE A 193 6.77 -2.51 -1.43
N TRP A 194 6.00 -1.44 -1.65
CA TRP A 194 5.09 -1.37 -2.79
C TRP A 194 5.83 -1.39 -4.11
N ARG A 195 6.87 -0.57 -4.25
CA ARG A 195 7.66 -0.42 -5.47
C ARG A 195 8.37 -1.71 -5.85
N ASP A 196 9.01 -2.37 -4.91
CA ASP A 196 9.98 -3.43 -5.19
C ASP A 196 9.39 -4.84 -5.08
N ARG A 197 8.30 -5.01 -4.31
CA ARG A 197 7.71 -6.34 -4.05
C ARG A 197 6.35 -6.52 -4.69
N VAL A 198 5.46 -5.54 -4.56
CA VAL A 198 4.04 -5.72 -4.90
C VAL A 198 3.72 -5.21 -6.31
N ALA A 199 4.17 -4.01 -6.66
CA ALA A 199 3.87 -3.39 -7.94
C ALA A 199 4.36 -4.20 -9.17
N PRO A 200 5.54 -4.84 -9.16
CA PRO A 200 5.97 -5.68 -10.28
C PRO A 200 4.98 -6.83 -10.54
N ARG A 201 4.56 -7.50 -9.47
CA ARG A 201 3.56 -8.59 -9.53
C ARG A 201 2.20 -8.09 -10.03
N ILE A 202 1.75 -6.91 -9.56
CA ILE A 202 0.52 -6.29 -10.07
C ILE A 202 0.65 -5.99 -11.57
N LYS A 203 1.79 -5.46 -12.02
CA LYS A 203 2.03 -5.13 -13.43
C LYS A 203 1.93 -6.37 -14.32
N ASP A 204 2.55 -7.46 -13.90
CA ASP A 204 2.60 -8.72 -14.65
C ASP A 204 1.21 -9.35 -14.83
N LEU A 205 0.32 -9.17 -13.84
CA LEU A 205 -1.07 -9.61 -13.91
C LEU A 205 -1.92 -8.83 -14.92
N LYS A 206 -1.48 -7.63 -15.35
CA LYS A 206 -2.22 -6.71 -16.24
C LYS A 206 -3.69 -6.54 -15.80
N PRO A 207 -3.95 -6.16 -14.54
CA PRO A 207 -5.29 -6.20 -13.97
C PRO A 207 -6.27 -5.24 -14.64
N SER A 208 -7.55 -5.57 -14.59
CA SER A 208 -8.61 -4.64 -15.01
C SER A 208 -8.82 -3.51 -14.00
N LEU A 209 -8.56 -3.79 -12.72
CA LEU A 209 -8.56 -2.82 -11.62
C LEU A 209 -7.71 -3.30 -10.45
N VAL A 210 -7.29 -2.36 -9.60
CA VAL A 210 -6.78 -2.64 -8.25
C VAL A 210 -7.73 -2.04 -7.22
N GLY A 211 -8.29 -2.88 -6.36
CA GLY A 211 -9.08 -2.49 -5.21
C GLY A 211 -8.25 -2.48 -3.94
N ILE A 212 -8.25 -1.40 -3.17
CA ILE A 212 -7.51 -1.28 -1.90
C ILE A 212 -8.52 -1.23 -0.75
N SER A 213 -8.50 -2.23 0.14
CA SER A 213 -9.44 -2.35 1.26
C SER A 213 -8.88 -1.71 2.55
N ILE A 214 -9.38 -0.53 2.89
CA ILE A 214 -8.94 0.28 4.02
C ILE A 214 -9.92 0.12 5.19
N SER A 215 -9.51 -0.61 6.21
CA SER A 215 -10.36 -0.98 7.34
C SER A 215 -9.97 -0.28 8.64
N SER A 216 -8.81 0.35 8.71
CA SER A 216 -8.33 1.10 9.87
C SER A 216 -7.62 2.38 9.43
N VAL A 217 -7.63 3.39 10.30
CA VAL A 217 -6.81 4.61 10.13
C VAL A 217 -5.32 4.28 10.03
N HIS A 218 -4.89 3.21 10.69
CA HIS A 218 -3.49 2.75 10.67
C HIS A 218 -3.05 2.19 9.31
N GLN A 219 -4.00 1.91 8.40
CA GLN A 219 -3.71 1.50 7.03
C GLN A 219 -3.64 2.69 6.06
N PHE A 220 -4.05 3.89 6.49
CA PHE A 220 -4.28 5.01 5.58
C PHE A 220 -3.02 5.42 4.81
N ILE A 221 -1.89 5.63 5.48
CA ILE A 221 -0.64 6.02 4.80
C ILE A 221 -0.18 4.95 3.82
N ALA A 222 -0.15 3.67 4.23
CA ALA A 222 0.25 2.59 3.34
C ALA A 222 -0.67 2.47 2.12
N ALA A 223 -1.98 2.59 2.32
CA ALA A 223 -2.99 2.54 1.26
C ALA A 223 -2.85 3.72 0.29
N MET A 224 -2.70 4.95 0.80
CA MET A 224 -2.50 6.15 -0.02
C MET A 224 -1.17 6.08 -0.79
N THR A 225 -0.11 5.55 -0.16
CA THR A 225 1.18 5.33 -0.82
C THR A 225 1.03 4.40 -2.02
N LEU A 226 0.35 3.26 -1.85
CA LEU A 226 0.08 2.32 -2.95
C LEU A 226 -0.78 2.97 -4.03
N ALA A 227 -1.88 3.64 -3.64
CA ALA A 227 -2.83 4.24 -4.55
C ALA A 227 -2.16 5.29 -5.45
N ARG A 228 -1.41 6.23 -4.85
CA ARG A 228 -0.65 7.25 -5.56
C ARG A 228 0.47 6.65 -6.42
N PHE A 229 1.21 5.67 -5.89
CA PHE A 229 2.24 4.97 -6.66
C PHE A 229 1.66 4.33 -7.94
N LEU A 230 0.51 3.65 -7.83
CA LEU A 230 -0.17 3.05 -8.98
C LEU A 230 -0.68 4.11 -9.95
N ARG A 231 -1.28 5.20 -9.47
CA ARG A 231 -1.74 6.32 -10.32
C ARG A 231 -0.61 6.92 -11.14
N LYS A 232 0.56 7.13 -10.54
CA LYS A 232 1.74 7.70 -11.22
C LYS A 232 2.39 6.73 -12.19
N ASN A 233 2.53 5.46 -11.82
CA ASN A 233 3.34 4.49 -12.57
C ASN A 233 2.51 3.58 -13.50
N MET A 234 1.19 3.57 -13.35
CA MET A 234 0.25 2.77 -14.14
C MET A 234 -1.01 3.60 -14.48
N PRO A 235 -0.88 4.68 -15.27
CA PRO A 235 -1.96 5.66 -15.46
C PRO A 235 -3.24 5.11 -16.12
N GLY A 236 -3.16 3.97 -16.82
CA GLY A 236 -4.32 3.28 -17.38
C GLY A 236 -5.01 2.29 -16.43
N LEU A 237 -4.46 2.07 -15.23
CA LEU A 237 -4.99 1.11 -14.26
C LEU A 237 -6.02 1.80 -13.36
N HIS A 238 -7.26 1.31 -13.37
CA HIS A 238 -8.29 1.80 -12.46
C HIS A 238 -7.97 1.38 -11.03
N VAL A 239 -7.74 2.37 -10.16
CA VAL A 239 -7.59 2.21 -8.71
C VAL A 239 -8.90 2.55 -8.02
N VAL A 240 -9.46 1.61 -7.27
CA VAL A 240 -10.65 1.81 -6.42
C VAL A 240 -10.28 1.60 -4.96
N VAL A 241 -10.83 2.40 -4.06
CA VAL A 241 -10.69 2.21 -2.61
C VAL A 241 -12.01 1.77 -2.00
N GLY A 242 -11.95 0.98 -0.94
CA GLY A 242 -13.13 0.53 -0.20
C GLY A 242 -12.79 0.27 1.27
N GLY A 243 -13.76 -0.26 2.01
CA GLY A 243 -13.57 -0.71 3.39
C GLY A 243 -14.10 0.26 4.44
N LYS A 244 -14.32 -0.27 5.65
CA LYS A 244 -15.07 0.41 6.72
C LYS A 244 -14.47 1.74 7.16
N HIS A 245 -13.18 1.99 6.92
CA HIS A 245 -12.56 3.25 7.31
C HIS A 245 -13.06 4.42 6.46
N LEU A 246 -13.40 4.18 5.19
CA LEU A 246 -13.90 5.24 4.29
C LEU A 246 -15.19 5.88 4.83
N LEU A 247 -16.05 5.11 5.50
CA LEU A 247 -17.27 5.63 6.12
C LEU A 247 -16.98 6.67 7.22
N ARG A 248 -15.82 6.57 7.89
CA ARG A 248 -15.42 7.55 8.92
C ARG A 248 -14.88 8.86 8.34
N ILE A 249 -14.51 8.85 7.06
CA ILE A 249 -13.94 9.99 6.36
C ILE A 249 -14.78 10.37 5.14
N GLN A 250 -16.02 9.88 5.02
CA GLN A 250 -16.79 10.02 3.78
C GLN A 250 -17.01 11.49 3.43
N ASP A 251 -17.36 12.32 4.42
CA ASP A 251 -17.67 13.73 4.17
C ASP A 251 -16.43 14.44 3.63
N LYS A 252 -15.27 14.20 4.28
CA LYS A 252 -13.97 14.72 3.82
C LYS A 252 -13.55 14.19 2.45
N LEU A 253 -13.89 12.95 2.12
CA LEU A 253 -13.61 12.37 0.81
C LEU A 253 -14.45 13.05 -0.28
N LEU A 254 -15.74 13.22 -0.04
CA LEU A 254 -16.68 13.82 -0.99
C LEU A 254 -16.44 15.32 -1.18
N GLU A 255 -16.04 16.03 -0.12
CA GLU A 255 -15.73 17.46 -0.16
C GLU A 255 -14.38 17.81 -0.81
N HIS A 256 -13.50 16.82 -1.00
CA HIS A 256 -12.14 17.06 -1.47
C HIS A 256 -11.80 16.25 -2.72
N PRO A 257 -11.95 16.87 -3.92
CA PRO A 257 -11.58 16.26 -5.20
C PRO A 257 -10.12 15.78 -5.26
N PHE A 258 -9.24 16.34 -4.42
CA PHE A 258 -7.84 15.98 -4.28
C PHE A 258 -7.61 14.47 -4.21
N PHE A 259 -8.38 13.73 -3.41
CA PHE A 259 -8.18 12.29 -3.29
C PHE A 259 -8.48 11.54 -4.60
N PHE A 260 -9.53 11.95 -5.31
CA PHE A 260 -9.93 11.33 -6.57
C PHE A 260 -9.01 11.71 -7.74
N GLN A 261 -8.35 12.86 -7.66
CA GLN A 261 -7.39 13.31 -8.66
C GLN A 261 -6.05 12.58 -8.49
N GLU A 262 -5.56 12.54 -7.25
CA GLU A 262 -4.18 12.17 -6.93
C GLU A 262 -4.00 10.70 -6.52
N TYR A 263 -5.01 10.04 -5.94
CA TYR A 263 -4.84 8.74 -5.29
C TYR A 263 -5.66 7.61 -5.93
N PHE A 264 -6.93 7.81 -6.23
CA PHE A 264 -7.80 6.74 -6.74
C PHE A 264 -8.91 7.28 -7.61
N HIS A 265 -9.46 6.45 -8.50
CA HIS A 265 -10.48 6.89 -9.46
C HIS A 265 -11.90 6.79 -8.91
N SER A 266 -12.13 5.83 -8.02
CA SER A 266 -13.43 5.62 -7.39
C SER A 266 -13.29 5.13 -5.95
N ALA A 267 -14.36 5.31 -5.19
CA ALA A 267 -14.49 4.82 -3.82
C ALA A 267 -15.81 4.05 -3.70
N VAL A 268 -15.77 2.86 -3.12
CA VAL A 268 -16.96 2.08 -2.76
C VAL A 268 -17.22 2.25 -1.27
N LEU A 269 -18.36 2.87 -0.96
CA LEU A 269 -18.84 3.02 0.41
C LEU A 269 -19.78 1.86 0.75
N HIS A 270 -19.77 1.42 2.02
CA HIS A 270 -20.57 0.30 2.52
C HIS A 270 -20.17 -1.05 1.90
N GLU A 271 -21.15 -1.85 1.46
CA GLU A 271 -20.96 -3.20 0.93
C GLU A 271 -20.30 -3.17 -0.45
N GLY A 272 -19.31 -4.03 -0.64
CA GLY A 272 -18.43 -3.99 -1.81
C GLY A 272 -18.82 -4.91 -2.95
N GLU A 273 -19.67 -5.90 -2.67
CA GLU A 273 -19.98 -7.05 -3.51
C GLU A 273 -20.54 -6.63 -4.88
N GLU A 274 -21.75 -6.07 -4.89
CA GLU A 274 -22.41 -5.65 -6.12
C GLU A 274 -21.70 -4.45 -6.78
N PRO A 275 -21.31 -3.39 -6.04
CA PRO A 275 -20.64 -2.24 -6.66
C PRO A 275 -19.32 -2.60 -7.35
N LEU A 276 -18.50 -3.49 -6.77
CA LEU A 276 -17.27 -3.93 -7.43
C LEU A 276 -17.57 -4.80 -8.66
N SER A 277 -18.60 -5.65 -8.63
CA SER A 277 -19.03 -6.43 -9.78
C SER A 277 -19.41 -5.51 -10.94
N MET A 278 -20.27 -4.52 -10.67
CA MET A 278 -20.70 -3.51 -11.64
C MET A 278 -19.52 -2.70 -12.18
N LEU A 279 -18.58 -2.30 -11.31
CA LEU A 279 -17.40 -1.55 -11.72
C LEU A 279 -16.51 -2.37 -12.67
N VAL A 280 -16.26 -3.65 -12.35
CA VAL A 280 -15.52 -4.56 -13.24
C VAL A 280 -16.22 -4.66 -14.60
N GLU A 281 -17.53 -4.81 -14.63
CA GLU A 281 -18.30 -4.89 -15.89
C GLU A 281 -18.28 -3.59 -16.69
N SER A 282 -18.40 -2.44 -16.04
CA SER A 282 -18.35 -1.12 -16.69
C SER A 282 -16.99 -0.87 -17.35
N LEU A 283 -15.89 -1.12 -16.62
CA LEU A 283 -14.54 -0.97 -17.15
C LEU A 283 -14.29 -1.91 -18.35
N ARG A 284 -14.84 -3.13 -18.31
CA ARG A 284 -14.78 -4.08 -19.45
C ARG A 284 -15.55 -3.58 -20.67
N ALA A 285 -16.68 -2.93 -20.47
CA ALA A 285 -17.48 -2.36 -21.54
C ALA A 285 -16.89 -1.07 -22.13
N GLY A 286 -15.74 -0.59 -21.64
CA GLY A 286 -15.18 0.71 -22.02
C GLY A 286 -16.05 1.89 -21.59
N ARG A 287 -17.00 1.66 -20.66
CA ARG A 287 -17.80 2.70 -20.05
C ARG A 287 -16.97 3.28 -18.91
N GLY A 288 -16.84 4.61 -18.88
CA GLY A 288 -16.24 5.28 -17.74
C GLY A 288 -16.94 4.86 -16.44
N PRO A 289 -16.21 4.78 -15.32
CA PRO A 289 -16.79 4.52 -14.00
C PRO A 289 -17.78 5.60 -13.60
#